data_AF-A0A518CCF7-F1
#
_entry.id   AF-A0A518CCF7-F1
#
_cell.length_a   1.000
_cell.length_b   1.000
_cell.length_c   1.000
_cell.angle_alpha   90.00
_cell.angle_beta   90.00
_cell.angle_gamma   90.00
#
_symmetry.space_group_name_H-M   'P 1'
#
loop_
_entity.id
_entity.type
_entity.pdbx_description
1 polymer ?
#
loop_
_entity_poly.entity_id
_entity_poly.type
_entity_poly.pdbx_seq_one_letter_code
_entity_poly.pdbx_strand_id
1 'polypeptide(L)'
;MCVEGARAVHRQATSQIESPDLVIFVVWLPRYPGDNREKAVTATRNVSDSRAHHFWDAEAMLSKRYGRILGLPEGKQFAWDTYMVFDADATWIDTPPTPANWMHQMGGALGRSHPRWLDPDRFKGSLIELLKEPDRNQP
;
A
#
# COMPACT_ATOMS: atom_id res chain seq x y z
N MET A 1 -8.16 2.41 13.54
CA MET A 1 -7.25 2.73 12.43
C MET A 1 -6.18 1.67 12.46
N CYS A 2 -5.83 1.11 11.31
CA CYS A 2 -4.85 0.03 11.25
C CYS A 2 -3.43 0.59 11.18
N VAL A 3 -2.63 0.35 12.22
CA VAL A 3 -1.27 0.90 12.32
C VAL A 3 -0.19 -0.18 12.31
N GLU A 4 -0.50 -1.39 12.79
CA GLU A 4 0.49 -2.48 12.88
C GLU A 4 1.01 -2.91 11.52
N GLY A 5 0.13 -2.98 10.54
CA GLY A 5 0.47 -3.33 9.18
C GLY A 5 1.40 -2.32 8.49
N ALA A 6 1.03 -1.03 8.56
CA ALA A 6 1.87 0.07 8.07
C ALA A 6 3.25 0.08 8.75
N ARG A 7 3.28 -0.14 10.07
CA ARG A 7 4.52 -0.22 10.85
C ARG A 7 5.39 -1.43 10.46
N ALA A 8 4.77 -2.58 10.17
CA ALA A 8 5.48 -3.78 9.73
C ALA A 8 6.15 -3.57 8.37
N VAL A 9 5.39 -3.09 7.38
CA VAL A 9 5.92 -2.80 6.04
C VAL A 9 7.02 -1.76 6.08
N HIS A 10 6.85 -0.70 6.86
CA HIS A 10 7.91 0.29 7.00
C HIS A 10 9.20 -0.32 7.56
N ARG A 11 9.15 -0.94 8.75
CA ARG A 11 10.35 -1.43 9.45
C ARG A 11 11.08 -2.56 8.71
N GLN A 12 10.32 -3.45 8.06
CA GLN A 12 10.85 -4.71 7.55
C GLN A 12 11.05 -4.71 6.03
N ALA A 13 10.45 -3.76 5.32
CA ALA A 13 10.63 -3.62 3.87
C ALA A 13 11.19 -2.24 3.50
N THR A 14 10.41 -1.17 3.62
CA THR A 14 10.78 0.11 2.98
C THR A 14 11.97 0.80 3.63
N SER A 15 12.10 0.73 4.97
CA SER A 15 13.24 1.32 5.69
C SER A 15 14.55 0.57 5.46
N GLN A 16 14.51 -0.62 4.87
CA GLN A 16 15.68 -1.44 4.54
C GLN A 16 16.19 -1.16 3.12
N ILE A 17 15.54 -0.25 2.40
CA ILE A 17 15.89 0.14 1.03
C ILE A 17 16.28 1.62 1.08
N GLU A 18 17.50 1.96 0.67
CA GLU A 18 18.02 3.34 0.70
C GLU A 18 17.85 4.09 -0.64
N SER A 19 17.24 3.47 -1.64
CA SER A 19 17.09 4.09 -2.96
C SER A 19 16.25 5.38 -2.88
N PRO A 20 16.72 6.50 -3.47
CA PRO A 20 15.93 7.72 -3.60
C PRO A 20 14.77 7.57 -4.60
N ASP A 21 14.83 6.56 -5.48
CA ASP A 21 13.77 6.30 -6.47
C ASP A 21 12.55 5.60 -5.84
N LEU A 22 12.67 5.13 -4.59
CA LEU A 22 11.54 4.60 -3.83
C LEU A 22 10.72 5.75 -3.25
N VAL A 23 9.56 6.01 -3.83
CA VAL A 23 8.55 6.94 -3.27
C VAL A 23 7.48 6.14 -2.54
N ILE A 24 7.13 6.55 -1.31
CA ILE A 24 6.16 5.82 -0.48
C ILE A 24 4.89 6.67 -0.33
N PHE A 25 3.75 6.12 -0.73
CA PHE A 25 2.45 6.74 -0.50
C PHE A 25 1.69 5.97 0.58
N VAL A 26 1.30 6.66 1.66
CA VAL A 26 0.52 6.06 2.75
C VAL A 26 -0.83 6.77 2.83
N VAL A 27 -1.90 6.04 2.50
CA VAL A 27 -3.26 6.57 2.48
C VAL A 27 -4.02 6.04 3.69
N TRP A 28 -4.28 6.93 4.64
CA TRP A 28 -5.09 6.66 5.82
C TRP A 28 -6.57 6.90 5.51
N LEU A 29 -7.44 6.05 6.02
CA LEU A 29 -8.88 6.10 5.75
C LEU A 29 -9.67 5.50 6.91
N PRO A 30 -10.97 5.83 7.04
CA PRO A 30 -11.81 5.26 8.08
C PRO A 30 -12.22 3.83 7.75
N ARG A 31 -11.91 2.88 8.65
CA ARG A 31 -12.39 1.49 8.55
C ARG A 31 -13.33 1.11 9.69
N TYR A 32 -13.05 1.61 10.88
CA TYR A 32 -13.79 1.31 12.11
C TYR A 32 -14.44 2.57 12.69
N PRO A 33 -15.52 2.42 13.50
CA PRO A 33 -16.09 3.53 14.24
C PRO A 33 -15.03 4.31 15.03
N GLY A 34 -15.06 5.63 14.88
CA GLY A 34 -14.11 6.53 15.54
C GLY A 34 -12.77 6.70 14.83
N ASP A 35 -12.54 6.12 13.65
CA ASP A 35 -11.42 6.49 12.80
C ASP A 35 -11.65 7.87 12.20
N ASN A 36 -10.67 8.76 12.35
CA ASN A 36 -10.74 10.15 11.93
C ASN A 36 -9.36 10.69 11.55
N ARG A 37 -9.34 11.91 11.04
CA ARG A 37 -8.12 12.57 10.54
C ARG A 37 -7.10 12.79 11.66
N GLU A 38 -7.52 13.10 12.87
CA GLU A 38 -6.63 13.33 14.02
C GLU A 38 -5.85 12.06 14.37
N LYS A 39 -6.52 10.91 14.35
CA LYS A 39 -5.88 9.60 14.51
C LYS A 39 -4.96 9.27 13.33
N ALA A 40 -5.32 9.68 12.10
CA ALA A 40 -4.44 9.51 10.93
C ALA A 40 -3.14 10.30 11.08
N VAL A 41 -3.23 11.55 11.52
CA VAL A 41 -2.06 12.38 11.80
C VAL A 41 -1.18 11.76 12.88
N THR A 42 -1.78 11.15 13.91
CA THR A 42 -1.00 10.44 14.94
C THR A 42 -0.33 9.19 14.37
N ALA A 43 -1.02 8.48 13.47
CA ALA A 43 -0.54 7.24 12.88
C ALA A 43 0.64 7.41 11.93
N THR A 44 0.85 8.60 11.35
CA THR A 44 1.98 8.87 10.43
C THR A 44 3.34 8.52 11.04
N ARG A 45 3.48 8.67 12.37
CA ARG A 45 4.70 8.32 13.12
C ARG A 45 5.13 6.86 12.96
N ASN A 46 4.22 5.96 12.57
CA ASN A 46 4.55 4.55 12.33
C ASN A 46 5.31 4.30 11.03
N VAL A 47 5.32 5.28 10.11
CA VAL A 47 6.07 5.26 8.86
C VAL A 47 6.89 6.54 8.80
N SER A 48 7.92 6.62 9.63
CA SER A 48 8.80 7.80 9.71
C SER A 48 9.91 7.67 8.66
N ASP A 49 9.56 7.93 7.41
CA ASP A 49 10.46 7.90 6.25
C ASP A 49 10.35 9.24 5.50
N SER A 50 11.47 9.85 5.14
CA SER A 50 11.46 11.12 4.39
C SER A 50 10.86 10.98 2.99
N ARG A 51 10.81 9.75 2.46
CA ARG A 51 10.18 9.41 1.18
C ARG A 51 8.68 9.10 1.32
N ALA A 52 8.14 9.11 2.54
CA ALA A 52 6.74 8.84 2.80
C ALA A 52 5.87 10.08 2.73
N HIS A 53 4.90 10.05 1.81
CA HIS A 53 3.85 11.04 1.66
C HIS A 53 2.54 10.49 2.20
N HIS A 54 1.99 11.19 3.20
CA HIS A 54 0.79 10.76 3.91
C HIS A 54 -0.45 11.51 3.44
N PHE A 55 -1.52 10.76 3.19
CA PHE A 55 -2.81 11.30 2.77
C PHE A 55 -3.94 10.80 3.67
N TRP A 56 -4.99 11.61 3.78
CA TRP A 56 -6.24 11.22 4.44
C TRP A 56 -7.35 11.14 3.40
N ASP A 57 -7.93 9.97 3.21
CA ASP A 57 -9.07 9.70 2.35
C ASP A 57 -10.32 9.49 3.21
N ALA A 58 -10.99 10.59 3.54
CA ALA A 58 -12.16 10.60 4.42
C ALA A 58 -13.31 9.72 3.91
N GLU A 59 -13.41 9.59 2.59
CA GLU A 59 -14.50 8.88 1.91
C GLU A 59 -14.12 7.45 1.51
N ALA A 60 -12.87 7.05 1.78
CA ALA A 60 -12.27 5.80 1.38
C ALA A 60 -12.47 5.51 -0.13
N MET A 61 -12.40 6.55 -0.97
CA MET A 61 -12.54 6.44 -2.42
C MET A 61 -11.49 5.50 -3.01
N LEU A 62 -10.25 5.57 -2.52
CA LEU A 62 -9.15 4.74 -2.99
C LEU A 62 -9.38 3.27 -2.66
N SER A 63 -9.79 2.97 -1.42
CA SER A 63 -10.11 1.58 -1.02
C SER A 63 -11.24 0.97 -1.84
N LYS A 64 -12.26 1.75 -2.22
CA LYS A 64 -13.36 1.30 -3.07
C LYS A 64 -12.89 1.02 -4.50
N ARG A 65 -12.04 1.88 -5.07
CA ARG A 65 -11.48 1.71 -6.42
C ARG A 65 -10.53 0.51 -6.46
N TYR A 66 -9.56 0.47 -5.56
CA TYR A 66 -8.61 -0.64 -5.49
C TYR A 66 -9.26 -1.95 -5.07
N GLY A 67 -10.35 -1.93 -4.30
CA GLY A 67 -11.11 -3.15 -4.02
C GLY A 67 -11.56 -3.88 -5.29
N ARG A 68 -11.88 -3.14 -6.36
CA ARG A 68 -12.22 -3.70 -7.67
C ARG A 68 -10.99 -4.07 -8.48
N ILE A 69 -9.99 -3.19 -8.55
CA ILE A 69 -8.74 -3.42 -9.31
C ILE A 69 -8.01 -4.67 -8.80
N LEU A 70 -7.98 -4.87 -7.48
CA LEU A 70 -7.34 -6.03 -6.83
C LEU A 70 -8.19 -7.31 -6.92
N GLY A 71 -9.38 -7.25 -7.53
CA GLY A 71 -10.27 -8.40 -7.69
C GLY A 71 -10.80 -8.94 -6.36
N LEU A 72 -11.05 -8.09 -5.36
CA LEU A 72 -11.59 -8.55 -4.09
C LEU A 72 -13.01 -9.13 -4.29
N PRO A 73 -13.40 -10.14 -3.49
CA PRO A 73 -14.72 -10.77 -3.61
C PRO A 73 -15.86 -9.76 -3.59
N GLU A 74 -16.91 -10.04 -4.35
CA GLU A 74 -18.13 -9.24 -4.36
C GLU A 74 -18.69 -9.08 -2.93
N GLY A 75 -19.20 -7.89 -2.61
CA GLY A 75 -19.60 -7.54 -1.24
C GLY A 75 -18.46 -7.27 -0.26
N LYS A 76 -17.20 -7.51 -0.65
CA LYS A 76 -15.97 -7.23 0.14
C LYS A 76 -14.95 -6.37 -0.63
N GLN A 77 -15.41 -5.60 -1.62
CA GLN A 77 -14.58 -4.73 -2.47
C GLN A 77 -14.13 -3.45 -1.75
N PHE A 78 -13.39 -3.62 -0.66
CA PHE A 78 -12.81 -2.54 0.12
C PHE A 78 -11.36 -2.91 0.42
N ALA A 79 -10.41 -2.29 -0.27
CA ALA A 79 -8.98 -2.53 -0.08
C ALA A 79 -8.47 -1.76 1.15
N TRP A 80 -8.59 -2.37 2.32
CA TRP A 80 -7.98 -1.90 3.57
C TRP A 80 -6.84 -2.85 3.95
N ASP A 81 -5.82 -2.37 4.67
CA ASP A 81 -4.62 -3.15 4.98
C ASP A 81 -4.03 -3.86 3.76
N THR A 82 -3.91 -3.11 2.66
CA THR A 82 -3.31 -3.54 1.40
C THR A 82 -2.01 -2.78 1.15
N TYR A 83 -1.02 -3.47 0.61
CA TYR A 83 0.30 -2.93 0.26
C TYR A 83 0.52 -3.19 -1.20
N MET A 84 0.82 -2.14 -1.95
CA MET A 84 0.85 -2.15 -3.40
C MET A 84 2.19 -1.63 -3.87
N VAL A 85 2.76 -2.32 -4.86
CA VAL A 85 4.01 -1.96 -5.52
C VAL A 85 3.65 -1.56 -6.95
N PHE A 86 4.14 -0.41 -7.37
CA PHE A 86 3.93 0.14 -8.70
C PHE A 86 5.29 0.33 -9.37
N ASP A 87 5.31 0.16 -10.69
CA ASP A 87 6.46 0.52 -11.52
C ASP A 87 6.61 2.05 -11.60
N ALA A 88 7.79 2.53 -11.97
CA ALA A 88 8.06 3.95 -12.17
C ALA A 88 7.23 4.54 -13.32
N ASP A 89 6.81 3.72 -14.29
CA ASP A 89 5.97 4.14 -15.41
C ASP A 89 4.45 4.17 -15.08
N ALA A 90 4.07 3.75 -13.87
CA ALA A 90 2.67 3.66 -13.48
C ALA A 90 2.02 5.05 -13.36
N THR A 91 1.15 5.38 -14.30
CA THR A 91 0.48 6.69 -14.37
C THR A 91 -0.95 6.64 -13.86
N TRP A 92 -1.31 7.66 -13.07
CA TRP A 92 -2.70 7.91 -12.68
C TRP A 92 -3.30 8.92 -13.67
N ILE A 93 -4.00 8.39 -14.68
CA ILE A 93 -4.82 9.19 -15.60
C ILE A 93 -6.28 9.15 -15.13
N ASP A 94 -7.20 8.62 -15.94
CA ASP A 94 -8.62 8.52 -15.60
C ASP A 94 -8.93 7.44 -14.56
N THR A 95 -8.11 6.38 -14.50
CA THR A 95 -8.25 5.28 -13.56
C THR A 95 -6.95 5.03 -12.80
N PRO A 96 -7.00 4.63 -11.51
CA PRO A 96 -5.82 4.20 -10.81
C PRO A 96 -5.20 2.99 -11.53
N PRO A 97 -3.85 2.93 -11.66
CA PRO A 97 -3.15 1.85 -12.31
C PRO A 97 -3.28 0.56 -11.52
N THR A 98 -3.10 -0.56 -12.21
CA THR A 98 -2.97 -1.86 -11.57
C THR A 98 -1.58 -1.95 -10.94
N PRO A 99 -1.43 -2.36 -9.66
CA PRO A 99 -0.12 -2.56 -9.08
C PRO A 99 0.59 -3.76 -9.69
N ALA A 100 1.89 -3.64 -9.93
CA ALA A 100 2.76 -4.72 -10.39
C ALA A 100 2.77 -5.90 -9.39
N ASN A 101 2.73 -5.59 -8.09
CA ASN A 101 2.49 -6.58 -7.05
C ASN A 101 1.70 -6.01 -5.88
N TRP A 102 1.01 -6.87 -5.13
CA TRP A 102 0.33 -6.47 -3.92
C TRP A 102 0.17 -7.60 -2.91
N MET A 103 0.06 -7.20 -1.65
CA MET A 103 -0.20 -8.04 -0.49
C MET A 103 -1.24 -7.42 0.44
N HIS A 104 -1.75 -8.18 1.41
CA HIS A 104 -2.74 -7.69 2.36
C HIS A 104 -2.67 -8.33 3.75
N GLN A 105 -3.35 -7.73 4.72
CA GLN A 105 -3.62 -8.32 6.04
C GLN A 105 -5.12 -8.42 6.39
N MET A 106 -5.99 -8.45 5.37
CA MET A 106 -7.45 -8.58 5.52
C MET A 106 -7.93 -10.00 5.95
N GLY A 107 -7.57 -10.44 7.16
CA GLY A 107 -7.84 -11.81 7.62
C GLY A 107 -9.32 -12.20 7.63
N GLY A 108 -10.22 -11.25 7.92
CA GLY A 108 -11.67 -11.50 7.89
C GLY A 108 -12.28 -11.50 6.47
N ALA A 109 -11.64 -10.81 5.51
CA ALA A 109 -12.16 -10.73 4.14
C ALA A 109 -11.67 -11.89 3.28
N LEU A 110 -10.37 -12.19 3.34
CA LEU A 110 -9.66 -13.12 2.45
C LEU A 110 -9.03 -14.33 3.16
N GLY A 111 -8.92 -14.31 4.49
CA GLY A 111 -8.23 -15.36 5.26
C GLY A 111 -6.71 -15.14 5.38
N ARG A 112 -6.11 -15.72 6.43
CA ARG A 112 -4.66 -15.62 6.70
C ARG A 112 -3.81 -16.57 5.85
N SER A 113 -4.41 -17.63 5.31
CA SER A 113 -3.77 -18.57 4.39
C SER A 113 -3.82 -18.10 2.92
N HIS A 114 -4.38 -16.90 2.66
CA HIS A 114 -4.44 -16.36 1.31
C HIS A 114 -3.02 -16.17 0.76
N PRO A 115 -2.73 -16.53 -0.51
CA PRO A 115 -1.36 -16.50 -1.07
C PRO A 115 -0.73 -15.09 -1.13
N ARG A 116 -1.57 -14.06 -1.01
CA ARG A 116 -1.17 -12.64 -0.94
C ARG A 116 -1.19 -12.08 0.48
N TRP A 117 -1.26 -12.91 1.51
CA TRP A 117 -1.03 -12.46 2.88
C TRP A 117 0.34 -11.77 2.99
N LEU A 118 0.43 -10.68 3.75
CA LEU A 118 1.65 -9.91 3.88
C LEU A 118 2.81 -10.77 4.38
N ASP A 119 3.82 -10.86 3.53
CA ASP A 119 5.16 -11.35 3.83
C ASP A 119 6.13 -10.17 3.56
N PRO A 120 6.71 -9.57 4.61
CA PRO A 120 7.56 -8.40 4.48
C PRO A 120 8.81 -8.62 3.61
N ASP A 121 9.40 -9.82 3.63
CA ASP A 121 10.59 -10.11 2.84
C ASP A 121 10.25 -10.28 1.36
N ARG A 122 9.13 -10.95 1.06
CA ARG A 122 8.62 -11.01 -0.33
C ARG A 122 8.20 -9.63 -0.83
N PHE A 123 7.58 -8.81 0.01
CA PHE A 123 7.20 -7.44 -0.35
C PHE A 123 8.42 -6.56 -0.66
N LYS A 124 9.46 -6.64 0.19
CA LYS A 124 10.76 -6.01 -0.04
C LYS A 124 11.42 -6.49 -1.34
N GLY A 125 11.37 -7.80 -1.60
CA GLY A 125 11.88 -8.40 -2.83
C GLY A 125 11.26 -7.75 -4.08
N SER A 126 9.94 -7.61 -4.12
CA SER A 126 9.25 -6.97 -5.25
C SER A 126 9.60 -5.48 -5.42
N LEU A 127 9.87 -4.75 -4.34
CA LEU A 127 10.38 -3.38 -4.43
C LEU A 127 11.78 -3.36 -5.06
N ILE A 128 12.67 -4.23 -4.61
CA ILE A 128 14.05 -4.33 -5.12
C ILE A 128 14.08 -4.76 -6.58
N GLU A 129 13.18 -5.66 -7.00
CA GLU A 129 13.05 -6.08 -8.40
C GLU A 129 12.76 -4.89 -9.31
N LEU A 130 11.72 -4.11 -9.01
CA LEU A 130 11.38 -2.93 -9.83
C LEU A 130 12.44 -1.84 -9.78
N LEU A 131 13.09 -1.62 -8.63
CA LEU A 131 14.18 -0.66 -8.51
C LEU A 131 15.44 -1.04 -9.31
N LYS A 132 15.58 -2.32 -9.70
CA LYS A 132 16.70 -2.79 -10.52
C LYS A 132 16.40 -2.73 -12.02
N GLU A 133 15.14 -2.61 -12.42
CA GLU A 133 14.80 -2.52 -13.82
C GLU A 133 15.33 -1.16 -14.35
N PRO A 134 16.33 -1.16 -15.24
CA PRO A 134 16.80 0.09 -15.82
C PRO A 134 15.65 0.70 -16.62
N ASP A 135 15.54 2.03 -16.54
CA ASP A 135 14.58 2.87 -17.25
C ASP A 135 14.37 2.36 -18.69
N ARG A 136 13.28 1.61 -18.92
CA ARG A 136 13.02 0.91 -20.19
C ARG A 136 12.62 1.85 -21.33
N ASN A 137 12.68 3.16 -21.11
CA ASN A 137 12.42 4.19 -22.11
C ASN A 137 13.57 5.20 -22.18
N GLN A 138 14.67 4.81 -22.82
CA GLN A 138 15.49 5.76 -23.57
C GLN A 138 15.32 5.47 -25.06
N PRO A 139 14.76 6.39 -25.87
CA PRO A 139 14.85 6.31 -27.32
C PRO A 139 16.29 6.48 -27.81
#